data_AF-A0A936T6D3-F1
#
_entry.id   AF-A0A936T6D3-F1
#
_cell.length_a   1.000
_cell.length_b   1.000
_cell.length_c   1.000
_cell.angle_alpha   90.00
_cell.angle_beta   90.00
_cell.angle_gamma   90.00
#
_symmetry.space_group_name_H-M   'P 1'
#
loop_
_entity.id
_entity.type
_entity.pdbx_description
1 polymer ?
#
loop_
_entity_poly.entity_id
_entity_poly.type
_entity_poly.pdbx_seq_one_letter_code
_entity_poly.pdbx_strand_id
1 'polypeptide(L)'
;MYGDRTTCRRKLKAEAKKWAKCYLEGRDFPEPKLIAIAPGSVVFTDENTANWVGGGYSMNAGANIVTISANPKQQGLHIQWRAYLLETLQFETNWAAKLSREESFPFRRAFVPHVCRYPWGAISAAIITCLLNSIELTVPRIEGVLRFWEALDTLKYITFEERPIALAELMAYYFQGHIAMWVDEPTGNVRTDLQTAIDQMRRASEDEIHMRLLARLREYADTRKGLQHRAWLKSPGLIEAEVEARRRKGQEFYDNLTSGDRGELGSLLAILERDHYPGNVH
;
A
#
# COMPACT_ATOMS: atom_id res chain seq x y z
N MET A 1 -15.52 -5.70 -6.81
CA MET A 1 -16.90 -5.19 -6.78
C MET A 1 -17.17 -4.36 -8.03
N TYR A 2 -18.35 -4.49 -8.63
CA TYR A 2 -18.73 -3.79 -9.87
C TYR A 2 -19.97 -2.91 -9.61
N GLY A 3 -20.06 -1.77 -10.31
CA GLY A 3 -21.18 -0.82 -10.24
C GLY A 3 -20.76 0.58 -9.78
N ASP A 4 -21.74 1.47 -9.63
CA ASP A 4 -21.49 2.81 -9.08
C ASP A 4 -20.96 2.73 -7.64
N ARG A 5 -20.34 3.82 -7.18
CA ARG A 5 -19.68 3.89 -5.86
C ARG A 5 -20.63 3.54 -4.71
N THR A 6 -21.86 4.05 -4.75
CA THR A 6 -22.86 3.85 -3.68
C THR A 6 -23.28 2.39 -3.61
N THR A 7 -23.56 1.77 -4.76
CA THR A 7 -23.88 0.35 -4.85
C THR A 7 -22.72 -0.51 -4.36
N CYS A 8 -21.49 -0.19 -4.77
CA CYS A 8 -20.29 -0.86 -4.29
C CYS A 8 -20.18 -0.79 -2.76
N ARG A 9 -20.23 0.41 -2.17
CA ARG A 9 -20.13 0.58 -0.71
C ARG A 9 -21.22 -0.18 0.06
N ARG A 10 -22.46 -0.18 -0.43
CA ARG A 10 -23.55 -0.94 0.20
C ARG A 10 -23.31 -2.45 0.18
N LYS A 11 -22.91 -3.00 -0.98
CA LYS A 11 -22.58 -4.43 -1.12
C LYS A 11 -21.40 -4.82 -0.24
N LEU A 12 -20.38 -3.97 -0.16
CA LEU A 12 -19.20 -4.18 0.69
C LEU A 12 -19.55 -4.24 2.16
N LYS A 13 -20.41 -3.34 2.66
CA LYS A 13 -20.86 -3.39 4.06
C LYS A 13 -21.56 -4.70 4.40
N ALA A 14 -22.40 -5.20 3.49
CA ALA A 14 -23.06 -6.49 3.67
C ALA A 14 -22.04 -7.65 3.68
N GLU A 15 -21.04 -7.59 2.81
CA GLU A 15 -19.97 -8.58 2.74
C GLU A 15 -19.06 -8.54 3.98
N ALA A 16 -18.67 -7.36 4.43
CA ALA A 16 -17.89 -7.13 5.64
C ALA A 16 -18.54 -7.74 6.89
N LYS A 17 -19.86 -7.61 7.03
CA LYS A 17 -20.61 -8.26 8.12
C LYS A 17 -20.51 -9.79 8.09
N LYS A 18 -20.47 -10.40 6.90
CA LYS A 18 -20.28 -11.86 6.79
C LYS A 18 -18.86 -12.26 7.17
N TRP A 19 -17.86 -11.51 6.71
CA TRP A 19 -16.45 -11.75 7.02
C TRP A 19 -16.20 -11.61 8.53
N ALA A 20 -16.78 -10.59 9.15
CA ALA A 20 -16.73 -10.36 10.59
C ALA A 20 -17.32 -11.54 11.37
N LYS A 21 -18.50 -12.03 10.94
CA LYS A 21 -19.14 -13.21 11.54
C LYS A 21 -18.26 -14.46 11.43
N CYS A 22 -17.71 -14.76 10.25
CA CYS A 22 -16.84 -15.92 10.07
C CYS A 22 -15.60 -15.85 10.97
N TYR A 23 -14.94 -14.69 11.00
CA TYR A 23 -13.76 -14.46 11.84
C TYR A 23 -14.07 -14.67 13.33
N LEU A 24 -15.18 -14.10 13.84
CA LEU A 24 -15.58 -14.26 15.24
C LEU A 24 -15.97 -15.68 15.63
N GLU A 25 -16.41 -16.51 14.67
CA GLU A 25 -16.71 -17.93 14.90
C GLU A 25 -15.45 -18.82 14.86
N GLY A 26 -14.25 -18.21 14.81
CA GLY A 26 -12.98 -18.93 14.71
C GLY A 26 -12.79 -19.63 13.35
N ARG A 27 -13.60 -19.27 12.36
CA ARG A 27 -13.47 -19.76 10.98
C ARG A 27 -12.55 -18.83 10.21
N ASP A 28 -11.92 -19.36 9.18
CA ASP A 28 -11.23 -18.52 8.19
C ASP A 28 -12.24 -17.57 7.51
N PHE A 29 -11.74 -16.58 6.79
CA PHE A 29 -12.55 -15.68 6.00
C PHE A 29 -13.27 -16.43 4.87
N PRO A 30 -14.48 -15.99 4.46
CA PRO A 30 -15.21 -16.68 3.40
C PRO A 30 -14.48 -16.55 2.06
N GLU A 31 -14.59 -17.61 1.24
CA GLU A 31 -14.07 -17.62 -0.13
C GLU A 31 -14.85 -16.59 -0.99
N PRO A 32 -14.17 -15.59 -1.58
CA PRO A 32 -14.82 -14.57 -2.39
C PRO A 32 -15.29 -15.16 -3.72
N LYS A 33 -16.47 -14.72 -4.18
CA LYS A 33 -16.89 -15.02 -5.56
C LYS A 33 -16.00 -14.25 -6.55
N LEU A 34 -15.26 -14.99 -7.35
CA LEU A 34 -14.42 -14.43 -8.42
C LEU A 34 -15.23 -14.20 -9.69
N ILE A 35 -14.87 -13.16 -10.44
CA ILE A 35 -15.43 -12.84 -11.75
C ILE A 35 -14.28 -12.57 -12.72
N ALA A 36 -14.41 -13.05 -13.95
CA ALA A 36 -13.42 -12.84 -14.98
C ALA A 36 -13.36 -11.34 -15.36
N ILE A 37 -12.15 -10.86 -15.62
CA ILE A 37 -11.88 -9.49 -16.06
C ILE A 37 -11.21 -9.59 -17.43
N ALA A 38 -11.68 -8.81 -18.39
CA ALA A 38 -11.10 -8.79 -19.73
C ALA A 38 -9.71 -8.11 -19.69
N PRO A 39 -8.71 -8.61 -20.45
CA PRO A 39 -7.46 -7.90 -20.68
C PRO A 39 -7.70 -6.46 -21.14
N GLY A 40 -6.83 -5.54 -20.71
CA GLY A 40 -6.94 -4.10 -20.97
C GLY A 40 -7.92 -3.37 -20.05
N SER A 41 -8.66 -4.07 -19.18
CA SER A 41 -9.55 -3.43 -18.21
C SER A 41 -8.79 -2.48 -17.28
N VAL A 42 -9.47 -1.40 -16.89
CA VAL A 42 -8.88 -0.34 -16.06
C VAL A 42 -9.22 -0.52 -14.58
N VAL A 43 -8.20 -0.40 -13.73
CA VAL A 43 -8.28 -0.50 -12.27
C VAL A 43 -7.83 0.80 -11.63
N PHE A 44 -8.70 1.41 -10.82
CA PHE A 44 -8.36 2.57 -10.00
C PHE A 44 -7.73 2.12 -8.68
N THR A 45 -6.58 2.74 -8.35
CA THR A 45 -5.78 2.39 -7.16
C THR A 45 -6.16 3.18 -5.92
N ASP A 46 -6.85 4.32 -6.06
CA ASP A 46 -7.31 5.14 -4.95
C ASP A 46 -8.70 5.76 -5.20
N GLU A 47 -9.38 6.14 -4.11
CA GLU A 47 -10.76 6.65 -4.17
C GLU A 47 -10.85 8.04 -4.78
N ASN A 48 -9.87 8.91 -4.55
CA ASN A 48 -9.90 10.30 -4.99
C ASN A 48 -9.76 10.38 -6.49
N THR A 49 -8.77 9.69 -7.06
CA THR A 49 -8.58 9.56 -8.50
C THR A 49 -9.81 8.96 -9.17
N ALA A 50 -10.41 7.91 -8.59
CA ALA A 50 -11.64 7.33 -9.13
C ALA A 50 -12.82 8.33 -9.15
N ASN A 51 -12.88 9.25 -8.19
CA ASN A 51 -13.91 10.30 -8.15
C ASN A 51 -13.61 11.44 -9.12
N TRP A 52 -12.37 11.94 -9.17
CA TRP A 52 -11.98 13.06 -10.03
C TRP A 52 -12.05 12.68 -11.50
N VAL A 53 -11.35 11.61 -11.88
CA VAL A 53 -11.35 11.10 -13.25
C VAL A 53 -12.76 10.67 -13.66
N GLY A 54 -13.51 10.04 -12.75
CA GLY A 54 -14.91 9.67 -12.99
C GLY A 54 -15.87 10.86 -13.13
N GLY A 55 -15.54 12.00 -12.52
CA GLY A 55 -16.26 13.27 -12.65
C GLY A 55 -15.76 14.15 -13.81
N GLY A 56 -14.74 13.71 -14.54
CA GLY A 56 -14.12 14.45 -15.65
C GLY A 56 -13.14 15.55 -15.22
N TYR A 57 -12.67 15.51 -13.97
CA TYR A 57 -11.70 16.46 -13.42
C TYR A 57 -10.28 15.90 -13.47
N SER A 58 -9.31 16.80 -13.70
CA SER A 58 -7.87 16.54 -13.66
C SER A 58 -7.19 17.47 -12.67
N MET A 59 -6.24 16.96 -11.88
CA MET A 59 -5.29 17.80 -11.17
C MET A 59 -4.08 18.20 -12.03
N ASN A 60 -3.84 17.49 -13.14
CA ASN A 60 -2.71 17.74 -14.03
C ASN A 60 -3.16 18.56 -15.25
N ALA A 61 -2.79 19.84 -15.31
CA ALA A 61 -3.17 20.78 -16.39
C ALA A 61 -2.74 20.39 -17.82
N GLY A 62 -2.10 19.22 -18.00
CA GLY A 62 -1.76 18.64 -19.31
C GLY A 62 -2.08 17.13 -19.41
N ALA A 63 -2.75 16.52 -18.43
CA ALA A 63 -3.21 15.16 -18.58
C ALA A 63 -4.36 15.14 -19.59
N ASN A 64 -4.25 14.29 -20.62
CA ASN A 64 -5.32 14.03 -21.60
C ASN A 64 -6.45 13.21 -20.94
N ILE A 65 -7.08 13.81 -19.94
CA ILE A 65 -8.26 13.31 -19.24
C ILE A 65 -9.41 13.07 -20.21
N VAL A 66 -9.42 13.77 -21.35
CA VAL A 66 -10.37 13.59 -22.46
C VAL A 66 -10.45 12.12 -22.94
N THR A 67 -9.43 11.30 -22.69
CA THR A 67 -9.41 9.86 -23.02
C THR A 67 -9.98 8.94 -21.92
N ILE A 68 -10.36 9.49 -20.76
CA ILE A 68 -10.97 8.71 -19.66
C ILE A 68 -12.30 9.35 -19.22
N SER A 69 -12.43 10.68 -19.34
CA SER A 69 -13.60 11.48 -18.96
C SER A 69 -14.70 11.58 -20.02
N ALA A 70 -14.39 11.28 -21.29
CA ALA A 70 -15.39 11.20 -22.34
C ALA A 70 -16.19 9.91 -22.14
N ASN A 71 -17.03 9.89 -21.10
CA ASN A 71 -17.97 8.84 -20.74
C ASN A 71 -17.36 7.44 -20.93
N PRO A 72 -16.76 6.81 -19.90
CA PRO A 72 -16.12 5.49 -20.03
C PRO A 72 -16.96 4.45 -20.80
N LYS A 73 -18.29 4.56 -20.75
CA LYS A 73 -19.23 3.76 -21.55
C LYS A 73 -19.17 4.03 -23.07
N GLN A 74 -18.98 5.26 -23.52
CA GLN A 74 -18.85 5.66 -24.93
C GLN A 74 -17.49 5.30 -25.54
N GLN A 75 -16.43 5.15 -24.73
CA GLN A 75 -15.10 4.75 -25.19
C GLN A 75 -14.79 3.26 -25.00
N GLY A 76 -15.79 2.43 -24.69
CA GLY A 76 -15.59 0.99 -24.50
C GLY A 76 -14.80 0.61 -23.24
N LEU A 77 -14.53 1.56 -22.34
CA LEU A 77 -13.99 1.31 -21.01
C LEU A 77 -15.14 0.84 -20.11
N HIS A 78 -15.55 -0.41 -20.33
CA HIS A 78 -16.83 -0.93 -19.85
C HIS A 78 -16.92 -1.13 -18.33
N ILE A 79 -15.81 -1.18 -17.58
CA ILE A 79 -15.86 -1.53 -16.15
C ILE A 79 -14.76 -0.80 -15.34
N GLN A 80 -15.18 -0.01 -14.36
CA GLN A 80 -14.28 0.58 -13.36
C GLN A 80 -14.06 -0.42 -12.22
N TRP A 81 -12.89 -1.03 -12.17
CA TRP A 81 -12.46 -1.83 -11.03
C TRP A 81 -11.81 -0.93 -9.98
N ARG A 82 -12.06 -1.22 -8.71
CA ARG A 82 -11.63 -0.37 -7.59
C ARG A 82 -10.83 -1.24 -6.62
N ALA A 83 -9.50 -1.18 -6.72
CA ALA A 83 -8.60 -1.96 -5.88
C ALA A 83 -8.58 -1.43 -4.43
N TYR A 84 -8.71 -0.11 -4.25
CA TYR A 84 -8.74 0.52 -2.91
C TYR A 84 -9.89 0.05 -2.00
N LEU A 85 -10.90 -0.65 -2.52
CA LEU A 85 -12.03 -1.11 -1.70
C LEU A 85 -11.65 -2.23 -0.72
N LEU A 86 -10.47 -2.85 -0.85
CA LEU A 86 -9.99 -3.80 0.16
C LEU A 86 -9.75 -3.10 1.52
N GLU A 87 -9.27 -1.86 1.54
CA GLU A 87 -9.13 -1.06 2.77
C GLU A 87 -10.50 -0.85 3.41
N THR A 88 -11.49 -0.45 2.60
CA THR A 88 -12.86 -0.28 3.08
C THR A 88 -13.43 -1.58 3.62
N LEU A 89 -13.18 -2.72 2.93
CA LEU A 89 -13.63 -4.04 3.39
C LEU A 89 -13.01 -4.39 4.74
N GLN A 90 -11.70 -4.19 4.89
CA GLN A 90 -11.00 -4.44 6.15
C GLN A 90 -11.55 -3.57 7.28
N PHE A 91 -11.71 -2.26 7.04
CA PHE A 91 -12.24 -1.31 8.00
C PHE A 91 -13.66 -1.67 8.44
N GLU A 92 -14.56 -1.91 7.49
CA GLU A 92 -15.96 -2.25 7.77
C GLU A 92 -16.08 -3.63 8.44
N THR A 93 -15.16 -4.56 8.15
CA THR A 93 -15.13 -5.89 8.78
C THR A 93 -14.71 -5.77 10.25
N ASN A 94 -13.64 -5.03 10.51
CA ASN A 94 -13.19 -4.72 11.87
C ASN A 94 -14.31 -4.03 12.67
N TRP A 95 -14.93 -3.00 12.09
CA TRP A 95 -16.06 -2.29 12.69
C TRP A 95 -17.25 -3.22 12.98
N ALA A 96 -17.64 -4.06 12.02
CA ALA A 96 -18.74 -5.00 12.20
C ALA A 96 -18.45 -6.08 13.25
N ALA A 97 -17.19 -6.50 13.38
CA ALA A 97 -16.72 -7.42 14.41
C ALA A 97 -16.57 -6.76 15.79
N LYS A 98 -16.62 -5.41 15.85
CA LYS A 98 -16.42 -4.62 17.07
C LYS A 98 -15.09 -4.93 17.77
N LEU A 99 -14.04 -5.18 16.99
CA LEU A 99 -12.74 -5.51 17.55
C LEU A 99 -12.17 -4.28 18.28
N SER A 100 -11.59 -4.52 19.45
CA SER A 100 -10.75 -3.56 20.13
C SER A 100 -9.50 -3.25 19.31
N ARG A 101 -8.75 -2.22 19.74
CA ARG A 101 -7.46 -1.90 19.13
C ARG A 101 -6.50 -3.10 19.17
N GLU A 102 -6.46 -3.81 20.29
CA GLU A 102 -5.58 -4.97 20.49
C GLU A 102 -5.97 -6.13 19.56
N GLU A 103 -7.26 -6.41 19.42
CA GLU A 103 -7.78 -7.46 18.54
C GLU A 103 -7.66 -7.12 17.04
N SER A 104 -7.55 -5.82 16.71
CA SER A 104 -7.41 -5.38 15.32
C SER A 104 -6.11 -5.85 14.67
N PHE A 105 -5.05 -6.07 15.46
CA PHE A 105 -3.75 -6.50 14.96
C PHE A 105 -3.77 -7.97 14.51
N PRO A 106 -4.14 -8.96 15.36
CA PRO A 106 -4.35 -10.33 14.93
C PRO A 106 -5.28 -10.44 13.71
N PHE A 107 -6.36 -9.66 13.70
CA PHE A 107 -7.27 -9.61 12.57
C PHE A 107 -6.58 -9.18 11.27
N ARG A 108 -5.80 -8.09 11.29
CA ARG A 108 -5.04 -7.63 10.11
C ARG A 108 -4.01 -8.67 9.65
N ARG A 109 -3.33 -9.34 10.60
CA ARG A 109 -2.36 -10.41 10.31
C ARG A 109 -3.00 -11.62 9.65
N ALA A 110 -4.23 -11.98 10.03
CA ALA A 110 -4.98 -13.04 9.37
C ALA A 110 -5.56 -12.60 8.01
N PHE A 111 -6.05 -11.36 7.93
CA PHE A 111 -6.75 -10.83 6.76
C PHE A 111 -5.86 -10.70 5.53
N VAL A 112 -4.63 -10.18 5.68
CA VAL A 112 -3.73 -9.90 4.54
C VAL A 112 -3.33 -11.19 3.80
N PRO A 113 -2.83 -12.25 4.46
CA PRO A 113 -2.52 -13.51 3.79
C PRO A 113 -3.75 -14.12 3.10
N HIS A 114 -4.93 -14.05 3.74
CA HIS A 114 -6.17 -14.58 3.13
C HIS A 114 -6.48 -13.92 1.79
N VAL A 115 -6.53 -12.58 1.75
CA VAL A 115 -6.89 -11.88 0.51
C VAL A 115 -5.79 -11.96 -0.55
N CYS A 116 -4.52 -12.10 -0.15
CA CYS A 116 -3.41 -12.29 -1.09
C CYS A 116 -3.45 -13.64 -1.82
N ARG A 117 -4.33 -14.58 -1.43
CA ARG A 117 -4.61 -15.81 -2.18
C ARG A 117 -5.34 -15.57 -3.51
N TYR A 118 -5.81 -14.34 -3.76
CA TYR A 118 -6.55 -13.99 -4.98
C TYR A 118 -5.89 -12.80 -5.70
N PRO A 119 -5.93 -12.73 -7.05
CA PRO A 119 -5.30 -11.64 -7.80
C PRO A 119 -5.76 -10.25 -7.36
N TRP A 120 -7.07 -10.07 -7.16
CA TRP A 120 -7.65 -8.79 -6.76
C TRP A 120 -7.19 -8.38 -5.35
N GLY A 121 -7.06 -9.33 -4.42
CA GLY A 121 -6.66 -9.06 -3.06
C GLY A 121 -5.15 -8.82 -2.97
N ALA A 122 -4.35 -9.56 -3.74
CA ALA A 122 -2.92 -9.34 -3.89
C ALA A 122 -2.59 -7.92 -4.38
N ILE A 123 -3.17 -7.49 -5.51
CA ILE A 123 -2.91 -6.15 -6.04
C ILE A 123 -3.42 -5.06 -5.12
N SER A 124 -4.57 -5.26 -4.48
CA SER A 124 -5.12 -4.27 -3.55
C SER A 124 -4.29 -4.16 -2.28
N ALA A 125 -3.87 -5.29 -1.70
CA ALA A 125 -3.04 -5.30 -0.50
C ALA A 125 -1.65 -4.69 -0.76
N ALA A 126 -1.13 -4.83 -1.97
CA ALA A 126 0.16 -4.27 -2.38
C ALA A 126 0.17 -2.73 -2.52
N ILE A 127 -0.97 -2.10 -2.79
CA ILE A 127 -1.06 -0.65 -3.05
C ILE A 127 -1.74 0.15 -1.92
N ILE A 128 -2.30 -0.52 -0.92
CA ILE A 128 -2.95 0.15 0.21
C ILE A 128 -1.89 0.65 1.20
N THR A 129 -1.92 1.95 1.49
CA THR A 129 -0.96 2.63 2.36
C THR A 129 -1.32 2.58 3.85
N CYS A 130 -2.53 2.13 4.23
CA CYS A 130 -3.00 2.11 5.62
C CYS A 130 -2.72 0.80 6.36
N LEU A 131 -2.05 -0.16 5.71
CA LEU A 131 -1.73 -1.45 6.30
C LEU A 131 -0.39 -1.38 7.04
N LEU A 132 -0.22 -2.26 8.03
CA LEU A 132 1.04 -2.42 8.75
C LEU A 132 2.13 -2.88 7.79
N ASN A 133 3.29 -2.24 7.79
CA ASN A 133 4.36 -2.47 6.82
C ASN A 133 5.55 -3.19 7.44
N SER A 134 5.28 -4.16 8.33
CA SER A 134 6.30 -5.09 8.78
C SER A 134 6.77 -5.97 7.64
N ILE A 135 8.00 -6.50 7.74
CA ILE A 135 8.49 -7.53 6.81
C ILE A 135 7.51 -8.72 6.75
N GLU A 136 7.02 -9.18 7.91
CA GLU A 136 6.04 -10.27 8.04
C GLU A 136 4.79 -10.06 7.17
N LEU A 137 4.34 -8.82 7.03
CA LEU A 137 3.13 -8.49 6.27
C LEU A 137 3.41 -8.00 4.86
N THR A 138 4.60 -7.47 4.60
CA THR A 138 5.00 -6.95 3.29
C THR A 138 5.38 -8.08 2.35
N VAL A 139 6.16 -9.07 2.82
CA VAL A 139 6.59 -10.20 2.00
C VAL A 139 5.39 -10.93 1.36
N PRO A 140 4.34 -11.34 2.11
CA PRO A 140 3.18 -12.00 1.51
C PRO A 140 2.43 -11.14 0.49
N ARG A 141 2.45 -9.81 0.61
CA ARG A 141 1.82 -8.91 -0.38
C ARG A 141 2.57 -8.94 -1.70
N ILE A 142 3.89 -8.81 -1.65
CA ILE A 142 4.74 -8.86 -2.84
C ILE A 142 4.60 -10.25 -3.49
N GLU A 143 4.67 -11.33 -2.70
CA GLU A 143 4.49 -12.69 -3.22
C GLU A 143 3.12 -12.92 -3.85
N GLY A 144 2.06 -12.35 -3.26
CA GLY A 144 0.72 -12.39 -3.83
C GLY A 144 0.71 -11.79 -5.25
N VAL A 145 1.34 -10.63 -5.44
CA VAL A 145 1.42 -9.99 -6.75
C VAL A 145 2.27 -10.82 -7.72
N LEU A 146 3.46 -11.27 -7.29
CA LEU A 146 4.36 -12.07 -8.13
C LEU A 146 3.70 -13.39 -8.59
N ARG A 147 2.92 -14.03 -7.73
CA ARG A 147 2.15 -15.25 -8.05
C ARG A 147 1.14 -15.02 -9.16
N PHE A 148 0.52 -13.85 -9.19
CA PHE A 148 -0.52 -13.49 -10.16
C PHE A 148 -0.04 -12.52 -11.24
N TRP A 149 1.29 -12.36 -11.39
CA TRP A 149 1.87 -11.32 -12.24
C TRP A 149 1.29 -11.31 -13.64
N GLU A 150 1.30 -12.45 -14.33
CA GLU A 150 0.82 -12.54 -15.73
C GLU A 150 -0.65 -12.12 -15.87
N ALA A 151 -1.50 -12.52 -14.92
CA ALA A 151 -2.91 -12.17 -14.96
C ALA A 151 -3.13 -10.67 -14.69
N LEU A 152 -2.38 -10.12 -13.72
CA LEU A 152 -2.46 -8.72 -13.32
C LEU A 152 -1.89 -7.78 -14.39
N ASP A 153 -0.82 -8.17 -15.09
CA ASP A 153 -0.15 -7.35 -16.11
C ASP A 153 -1.00 -7.19 -17.40
N THR A 154 -2.05 -8.01 -17.55
CA THR A 154 -3.05 -7.79 -18.60
C THR A 154 -3.90 -6.53 -18.36
N LEU A 155 -3.91 -5.97 -17.14
CA LEU A 155 -4.74 -4.84 -16.75
C LEU A 155 -4.00 -3.51 -16.93
N LYS A 156 -4.75 -2.40 -16.85
CA LYS A 156 -4.19 -1.04 -16.78
C LYS A 156 -4.59 -0.39 -15.47
N TYR A 157 -3.67 0.35 -14.87
CA TYR A 157 -3.86 0.95 -13.56
C TYR A 157 -3.90 2.46 -13.65
N ILE A 158 -4.79 3.10 -12.90
CA ILE A 158 -4.86 4.56 -12.78
C ILE A 158 -4.53 4.93 -11.34
N THR A 159 -3.46 5.67 -11.18
CA THR A 159 -3.00 6.28 -9.92
C THR A 159 -3.29 7.79 -9.94
N PHE A 160 -2.83 8.50 -8.91
CA PHE A 160 -2.87 9.97 -8.84
C PHE A 160 -2.20 10.69 -10.03
N GLU A 161 -1.42 10.00 -10.86
CA GLU A 161 -0.89 10.57 -12.12
C GLU A 161 -1.95 10.68 -13.22
N GLU A 162 -3.16 10.14 -12.99
CA GLU A 162 -4.33 10.27 -13.87
C GLU A 162 -4.11 9.71 -15.30
N ARG A 163 -3.15 8.80 -15.47
CA ARG A 163 -2.89 8.08 -16.72
C ARG A 163 -2.85 6.56 -16.52
N PRO A 164 -3.20 5.77 -17.55
CA PRO A 164 -3.03 4.32 -17.51
C PRO A 164 -1.55 3.93 -17.47
N ILE A 165 -1.18 3.10 -16.48
CA ILE A 165 0.16 2.54 -16.31
C ILE A 165 0.11 1.01 -16.31
N ALA A 166 1.25 0.37 -16.64
CA ALA A 166 1.43 -1.07 -16.57
C ALA A 166 1.63 -1.56 -15.13
N LEU A 167 1.51 -2.87 -14.87
CA LEU A 167 1.74 -3.43 -13.55
C LEU A 167 3.17 -3.15 -13.07
N ALA A 168 4.16 -3.31 -13.95
CA ALA A 168 5.56 -3.07 -13.62
C ALA A 168 5.81 -1.65 -13.10
N GLU A 169 5.25 -0.65 -13.77
CA GLU A 169 5.35 0.75 -13.38
C GLU A 169 4.64 1.03 -12.05
N LEU A 170 3.44 0.46 -11.87
CA LEU A 170 2.71 0.55 -10.61
C LEU A 170 3.51 -0.03 -9.44
N MET A 171 4.08 -1.22 -9.62
CA MET A 171 4.87 -1.89 -8.58
C MET A 171 6.17 -1.15 -8.30
N ALA A 172 6.83 -0.60 -9.31
CA ALA A 172 8.03 0.20 -9.14
C ALA A 172 7.74 1.44 -8.29
N TYR A 173 6.58 2.07 -8.48
CA TYR A 173 6.14 3.21 -7.67
C TYR A 173 5.90 2.83 -6.20
N TYR A 174 5.03 1.85 -5.94
CA TYR A 174 4.63 1.49 -4.57
C TYR A 174 5.74 0.80 -3.78
N PHE A 175 6.61 0.03 -4.44
CA PHE A 175 7.70 -0.70 -3.79
C PHE A 175 9.08 -0.05 -3.95
N GLN A 176 9.15 1.20 -4.41
CA GLN A 176 10.42 1.93 -4.56
C GLN A 176 11.24 1.93 -3.27
N GLY A 177 10.59 2.20 -2.13
CA GLY A 177 11.26 2.23 -0.82
C GLY A 177 11.81 0.86 -0.41
N HIS A 178 11.02 -0.18 -0.66
CA HIS A 178 11.36 -1.57 -0.38
C HIS A 178 12.55 -2.02 -1.22
N ILE A 179 12.52 -1.79 -2.54
CA ILE A 179 13.62 -2.14 -3.46
C ILE A 179 14.89 -1.39 -3.06
N ALA A 180 14.80 -0.08 -2.79
CA ALA A 180 15.97 0.70 -2.43
C ALA A 180 16.61 0.31 -1.07
N MET A 181 15.85 -0.33 -0.18
CA MET A 181 16.37 -0.79 1.11
C MET A 181 16.91 -2.23 1.04
N TRP A 182 16.31 -3.07 0.22
CA TRP A 182 16.51 -4.54 0.23
C TRP A 182 17.15 -5.10 -1.04
N VAL A 183 17.52 -4.26 -2.00
CA VAL A 183 18.19 -4.68 -3.23
C VAL A 183 19.44 -3.84 -3.41
N ASP A 184 20.60 -4.44 -3.14
CA ASP A 184 21.89 -3.74 -3.18
C ASP A 184 22.27 -3.32 -4.61
N GLU A 185 21.92 -4.15 -5.60
CA GLU A 185 22.16 -3.89 -7.03
C GLU A 185 20.87 -4.10 -7.84
N PRO A 186 19.99 -3.07 -7.95
CA PRO A 186 18.75 -3.18 -8.70
C PRO A 186 19.01 -3.42 -10.19
N THR A 187 18.30 -4.39 -10.75
CA THR A 187 18.43 -4.77 -12.16
C THR A 187 17.66 -3.84 -13.11
N GLY A 188 16.73 -3.05 -12.58
CA GLY A 188 15.76 -2.29 -13.36
C GLY A 188 14.57 -3.11 -13.83
N ASN A 189 14.60 -4.43 -13.65
CA ASN A 189 13.43 -5.29 -13.79
C ASN A 189 12.74 -5.40 -12.42
N VAL A 190 11.67 -4.64 -12.24
CA VAL A 190 10.93 -4.58 -10.97
C VAL A 190 10.48 -5.96 -10.48
N ARG A 191 10.14 -6.91 -11.36
CA ARG A 191 9.70 -8.24 -10.93
C ARG A 191 10.85 -9.02 -10.30
N THR A 192 12.03 -8.97 -10.92
CA THR A 192 13.27 -9.55 -10.39
C THR A 192 13.69 -8.85 -9.10
N ASP A 193 13.67 -7.53 -9.08
CA ASP A 193 14.09 -6.74 -7.92
C ASP A 193 13.18 -6.99 -6.71
N LEU A 194 11.86 -7.14 -6.93
CA LEU A 194 10.91 -7.53 -5.88
C LEU A 194 11.18 -8.93 -5.32
N GLN A 195 11.55 -9.89 -6.16
CA GLN A 195 11.92 -11.23 -5.71
C GLN A 195 13.20 -11.19 -4.86
N THR A 196 14.22 -10.44 -5.32
CA THR A 196 15.45 -10.22 -4.53
C THR A 196 15.14 -9.57 -3.19
N ALA A 197 14.27 -8.55 -3.16
CA ALA A 197 13.87 -7.89 -1.93
C ALA A 197 13.21 -8.87 -0.94
N ILE A 198 12.32 -9.76 -1.40
CA ILE A 198 11.72 -10.82 -0.57
C ILE A 198 12.80 -11.73 0.02
N ASP A 199 13.73 -12.19 -0.82
CA ASP A 199 14.76 -13.14 -0.40
C ASP A 199 15.71 -12.51 0.64
N GLN A 200 16.05 -11.24 0.48
CA GLN A 200 16.85 -10.50 1.47
C GLN A 200 16.06 -10.27 2.76
N MET A 201 14.82 -9.76 2.68
CA MET A 201 13.95 -9.53 3.85
C MET A 201 13.78 -10.79 4.72
N ARG A 202 13.71 -11.98 4.11
CA ARG A 202 13.56 -13.27 4.83
C ARG A 202 14.81 -13.74 5.55
N ARG A 203 15.98 -13.41 5.02
CA ARG A 203 17.28 -13.89 5.53
C ARG A 203 17.94 -12.90 6.49
N ALA A 204 17.50 -11.64 6.46
CA ALA A 204 18.07 -10.58 7.26
C ALA A 204 17.94 -10.87 8.76
N SER A 205 19.04 -10.67 9.48
CA SER A 205 19.03 -10.68 10.94
C SER A 205 18.39 -9.39 11.48
N GLU A 206 18.03 -9.37 12.77
CA GLU A 206 17.55 -8.15 13.42
C GLU A 206 18.56 -6.99 13.30
N ASP A 207 19.85 -7.29 13.43
CA ASP A 207 20.93 -6.30 13.29
C ASP A 207 21.01 -5.78 11.85
N GLU A 208 20.88 -6.65 10.85
CA GLU A 208 20.87 -6.24 9.45
C GLU A 208 19.65 -5.35 9.14
N ILE A 209 18.46 -5.75 9.59
CA ILE A 209 17.24 -4.95 9.46
C ILE A 209 17.46 -3.56 10.06
N HIS A 210 18.00 -3.49 11.27
CA HIS A 210 18.25 -2.24 11.96
C HIS A 210 19.27 -1.35 11.21
N MET A 211 20.38 -1.93 10.77
CA MET A 211 21.40 -1.21 9.99
C MET A 211 20.84 -0.66 8.68
N ARG A 212 20.11 -1.48 7.91
CA ARG A 212 19.49 -1.06 6.65
C ARG A 212 18.46 0.05 6.88
N LEU A 213 17.67 -0.04 7.95
CA LEU A 213 16.68 0.98 8.31
C LEU A 213 17.36 2.33 8.59
N LEU A 214 18.42 2.35 9.41
CA LEU A 214 19.15 3.57 9.72
C LEU A 214 19.80 4.19 8.46
N ALA A 215 20.42 3.36 7.63
CA ALA A 215 20.99 3.82 6.36
C ALA A 215 19.92 4.45 5.46
N ARG A 216 18.76 3.79 5.33
CA ARG A 216 17.65 4.25 4.50
C ARG A 216 17.04 5.55 5.02
N LEU A 217 16.84 5.69 6.33
CA LEU A 217 16.32 6.93 6.94
C LEU A 217 17.25 8.13 6.69
N ARG A 218 18.57 7.93 6.78
CA ARG A 218 19.55 8.99 6.48
C ARG A 218 19.50 9.41 5.02
N GLU A 219 19.50 8.45 4.09
CA GLU A 219 19.36 8.73 2.65
C GLU A 219 18.04 9.47 2.34
N TYR A 220 16.96 9.06 3.01
CA TYR A 220 15.66 9.69 2.82
C TYR A 220 15.61 11.12 3.39
N ALA A 221 16.29 11.37 4.51
CA ALA A 221 16.45 12.72 5.05
C ALA A 221 17.22 13.65 4.10
N ASP A 222 18.16 13.12 3.31
CA ASP A 222 18.88 13.88 2.30
C ASP A 222 18.02 14.22 1.07
N THR A 223 17.33 13.20 0.54
CA THR A 223 16.69 13.27 -0.77
C THR A 223 15.26 13.81 -0.73
N ARG A 224 14.57 13.72 0.42
CA ARG A 224 13.15 14.09 0.49
C ARG A 224 12.94 15.59 0.38
N LYS A 225 12.25 15.97 -0.69
CA LYS A 225 11.69 17.31 -0.88
C LYS A 225 10.60 17.57 0.17
N GLY A 226 10.60 18.76 0.77
CA GLY A 226 9.60 19.19 1.75
C GLY A 226 10.05 19.17 3.22
N LEU A 227 11.16 18.47 3.55
CA LEU A 227 11.80 18.59 4.86
C LEU A 227 12.56 19.93 4.94
N GLN A 228 12.21 20.76 5.92
CA GLN A 228 12.73 22.12 6.09
C GLN A 228 14.05 22.16 6.87
N HIS A 229 14.25 21.23 7.80
CA HIS A 229 15.33 21.19 8.77
C HIS A 229 16.22 19.95 8.60
N ARG A 230 16.61 19.66 7.35
CA ARG A 230 17.41 18.46 7.00
C ARG A 230 18.76 18.40 7.71
N ALA A 231 19.41 19.54 7.94
CA ALA A 231 20.67 19.58 8.66
C ALA A 231 20.51 19.07 10.10
N TRP A 232 19.40 19.44 10.76
CA TRP A 232 19.07 18.95 12.09
C TRP A 232 18.72 17.46 12.08
N LEU A 233 17.90 17.00 11.12
CA LEU A 233 17.55 15.57 10.99
C LEU A 233 18.77 14.65 10.83
N LYS A 234 19.88 15.20 10.33
CA LYS A 234 21.15 14.50 10.14
C LYS A 234 22.15 14.69 11.28
N SER A 235 21.73 15.31 12.38
CA SER A 235 22.58 15.44 13.57
C SER A 235 22.99 14.04 14.05
N PRO A 236 24.27 13.82 14.40
CA PRO A 236 24.74 12.52 14.85
C PRO A 236 23.87 11.96 15.98
N GLY A 237 23.43 10.71 15.84
CA GLY A 237 22.68 10.00 16.88
C GLY A 237 21.18 10.31 16.95
N LEU A 238 20.66 11.31 16.21
CA LEU A 238 19.25 11.68 16.28
C LEU A 238 18.33 10.57 15.75
N ILE A 239 18.60 10.06 14.54
CA ILE A 239 17.79 9.02 13.89
C ILE A 239 17.88 7.72 14.69
N GLU A 240 19.07 7.38 15.16
CA GLU A 240 19.35 6.22 15.98
C GLU A 240 18.56 6.26 17.29
N ALA A 241 18.59 7.40 17.99
CA ALA A 241 17.85 7.58 19.23
C ALA A 241 16.34 7.47 19.03
N GLU A 242 15.79 8.02 17.94
CA GLU A 242 14.35 7.89 17.65
C GLU A 242 13.96 6.45 17.29
N VAL A 243 14.73 5.78 16.43
CA VAL A 243 14.44 4.40 16.04
C VAL A 243 14.48 3.48 17.27
N GLU A 244 15.45 3.68 18.17
CA GLU A 244 15.53 2.93 19.43
C GLU A 244 14.40 3.30 20.41
N ALA A 245 13.99 4.58 20.45
CA ALA A 245 12.82 4.97 21.23
C ALA A 245 11.54 4.31 20.72
N ARG A 246 11.37 4.15 19.40
CA ARG A 246 10.25 3.43 18.79
C ARG A 246 10.28 1.94 19.12
N ARG A 247 11.45 1.31 19.00
CA ARG A 247 11.66 -0.10 19.38
C ARG A 247 11.22 -0.34 20.83
N ARG A 248 11.57 0.56 21.76
CA ARG A 248 11.17 0.49 23.17
C ARG A 248 9.68 0.78 23.43
N LYS A 249 9.04 1.66 22.65
CA LYS A 249 7.61 2.02 22.80
C LYS A 249 6.65 0.93 22.31
N GLY A 250 7.12 0.02 21.46
CA GLY A 250 6.37 -1.14 21.00
C GLY A 250 6.89 -1.64 19.66
N GLN A 251 6.99 -2.96 19.55
CA GLN A 251 7.53 -3.64 18.38
C GLN A 251 6.80 -3.25 17.09
N GLU A 252 5.49 -2.97 17.16
CA GLU A 252 4.67 -2.65 15.97
C GLU A 252 5.07 -1.37 15.24
N PHE A 253 5.42 -0.31 15.98
CA PHE A 253 5.84 0.96 15.35
C PHE A 253 7.21 0.83 14.71
N TYR A 254 8.10 0.07 15.35
CA TYR A 254 9.40 -0.25 14.78
C TYR A 254 9.24 -1.15 13.55
N ASP A 255 8.45 -2.21 13.66
CA ASP A 255 8.19 -3.19 12.61
C ASP A 255 7.66 -2.52 11.35
N ASN A 256 6.75 -1.55 11.46
CA ASN A 256 6.22 -0.82 10.30
C ASN A 256 7.29 -0.07 9.47
N LEU A 257 8.47 0.17 10.03
CA LEU A 257 9.58 0.79 9.31
C LEU A 257 10.48 -0.25 8.63
N THR A 258 10.45 -1.50 9.08
CA THR A 258 11.43 -2.53 8.72
C THR A 258 11.35 -2.97 7.26
N SER A 259 10.19 -2.87 6.61
CA SER A 259 10.08 -3.22 5.19
C SER A 259 10.71 -2.18 4.26
N GLY A 260 10.96 -0.96 4.75
CA GLY A 260 11.40 0.16 3.92
C GLY A 260 10.27 0.91 3.22
N ASP A 261 9.03 0.81 3.71
CA ASP A 261 7.92 1.59 3.14
C ASP A 261 8.20 3.10 3.16
N ARG A 262 8.12 3.70 1.98
CA ARG A 262 8.47 5.12 1.78
C ARG A 262 7.55 6.06 2.57
N GLY A 263 6.28 5.70 2.73
CA GLY A 263 5.29 6.47 3.46
C GLY A 263 5.59 6.51 4.95
N GLU A 264 5.88 5.36 5.55
CA GLU A 264 6.22 5.23 6.97
C GLU A 264 7.54 5.90 7.33
N LEU A 265 8.61 5.65 6.55
CA LEU A 265 9.91 6.30 6.75
C LEU A 265 9.79 7.82 6.63
N GLY A 266 8.99 8.28 5.67
CA GLY A 266 8.69 9.70 5.54
C GLY A 266 7.91 10.25 6.72
N SER A 267 6.84 9.57 7.13
CA SER A 267 6.01 10.04 8.23
C SER A 267 6.83 10.18 9.52
N LEU A 268 7.75 9.27 9.78
CA LEU A 268 8.69 9.36 10.91
C LEU A 268 9.52 10.65 10.86
N LEU A 269 10.21 10.92 9.74
CA LEU A 269 11.05 12.12 9.60
C LEU A 269 10.25 13.43 9.70
N ALA A 270 9.03 13.45 9.14
CA ALA A 270 8.16 14.62 9.22
C ALA A 270 7.66 14.88 10.65
N ILE A 271 7.34 13.81 11.39
CA ILE A 271 6.96 13.90 12.81
C ILE A 271 8.13 14.43 13.64
N LEU A 272 9.34 13.91 13.42
CA LEU A 272 10.54 14.40 14.12
C LEU A 272 10.77 15.90 13.91
N GLU A 273 10.71 16.34 12.67
CA GLU A 273 10.89 17.76 12.32
C GLU A 273 9.83 18.65 12.97
N ARG A 274 8.56 18.24 12.91
CA ARG A 274 7.44 18.96 13.52
C ARG A 274 7.60 19.05 15.05
N ASP A 275 7.99 17.96 15.70
CA ASP A 275 8.11 17.91 17.15
C ASP A 275 9.31 18.73 17.66
N HIS A 276 10.35 18.92 16.84
CA HIS A 276 11.46 19.83 17.13
C HIS A 276 11.11 21.31 16.91
N TYR A 277 10.24 21.62 15.94
CA TYR A 277 9.81 22.99 15.64
C TYR A 277 8.27 23.11 15.61
N PRO A 278 7.61 23.15 16.79
CA PRO A 278 6.14 23.20 16.86
C PRO A 278 5.53 24.49 16.28
N GLY A 279 6.34 25.50 15.95
CA GLY A 279 5.90 26.81 15.46
C GLY A 279 5.56 26.90 13.96
N ASN A 280 5.81 25.86 13.16
CA ASN A 280 5.61 25.87 11.70
C ASN A 280 4.43 24.98 11.26
N VAL A 281 3.24 25.17 11.83
CA VAL A 281 2.00 24.56 11.32
C VAL A 281 1.20 25.64 10.59
N HIS A 282 1.39 25.73 9.27
CA HIS A 282 0.53 26.46 8.35
C HIS A 282 -0.02 25.51 7.30
#